data_AF-A0A849GMJ4-F1
#
_entry.id   AF-A0A849GMJ4-F1
#
_cell.length_a   1.000
_cell.length_b   1.000
_cell.length_c   1.000
_cell.angle_alpha   90.00
_cell.angle_beta   90.00
_cell.angle_gamma   90.00
#
_symmetry.space_group_name_H-M   'P 1'
#
loop_
_entity.id
_entity.type
_entity.pdbx_description
1 polymer ?
#
loop_
_entity_poly.entity_id
_entity_poly.type
_entity_poly.pdbx_seq_one_letter_code
_entity_poly.pdbx_strand_id
1 'polypeptide(L)'
;MAREFGALLASKDHSEAALDVYLEWLSTRRFESEVVSALAVLLCTDESSMPSFELVADRISRPSILADILLQAVYGKGKVHGQWETAHSGESPSSFEAEKFFADHKSSHVPPILSHKIADLEIETGLPFMKQWAYEWHRLMEATDSPRSGYPYYFVDSILRQSGVHGQFSQRQCDVYRSAFLRTLACAVAHWGMPANSAALRALESLPLIRGLANLDPVDRPLWLSDIPEQCVESADETLEQLIRSLIVAGSGKLGMQPVSLKIPISTEIAEFGDLSVMALLVSSDFVPDLDNNASPFQRTMPWILPDGISAEGALEHEEISKFFVVGTAGKAAPVCLDLWPLPSGFWLNEYFQIGISLPGPYVFSGDTHISCKHGGIEIISGAGSVADWRIWHDHWTPLYAKDGATRCGTVTKLNQHEIAKAKNRHEMTLGWLVQLNIWQSKTDYGELELTSRREFFFD
;
A
#
# COMPACT_ATOMS: atom_id res chain seq x y z
N MET A 1 -9.26 -6.91 11.02
CA MET A 1 -8.89 -7.85 12.11
C MET A 1 -8.09 -7.17 13.22
N ALA A 2 -6.92 -6.58 12.96
CA ALA A 2 -6.12 -5.91 14.00
C ALA A 2 -6.89 -4.83 14.77
N ARG A 3 -7.65 -3.99 14.06
CA ARG A 3 -8.53 -2.97 14.68
C ARG A 3 -9.66 -3.54 15.51
N GLU A 4 -10.39 -4.51 14.98
CA GLU A 4 -11.43 -5.22 15.73
C GLU A 4 -10.89 -5.81 17.03
N PHE A 5 -9.66 -6.34 16.98
CA PHE A 5 -9.00 -6.84 18.18
C PHE A 5 -8.62 -5.71 19.15
N GLY A 6 -8.10 -4.58 18.66
CA GLY A 6 -7.89 -3.38 19.47
C GLY A 6 -9.18 -2.90 20.16
N ALA A 7 -10.33 -2.95 19.45
CA ALA A 7 -11.64 -2.63 20.01
C ALA A 7 -12.08 -3.63 21.08
N LEU A 8 -11.76 -4.93 20.93
CA LEU A 8 -11.99 -5.93 21.97
C LEU A 8 -11.17 -5.67 23.23
N LEU A 9 -9.92 -5.23 23.09
CA LEU A 9 -9.09 -4.81 24.23
C LEU A 9 -9.66 -3.59 24.96
N ALA A 10 -10.32 -2.69 24.23
CA ALA A 10 -11.02 -1.54 24.81
C ALA A 10 -12.43 -1.86 25.36
N SER A 11 -12.94 -3.07 25.15
CA SER A 11 -14.29 -3.46 25.57
C SER A 11 -14.38 -3.70 27.08
N LYS A 12 -15.41 -3.14 27.72
CA LYS A 12 -15.69 -3.36 29.15
C LYS A 12 -15.97 -4.82 29.49
N ASP A 13 -16.62 -5.54 28.56
CA ASP A 13 -17.11 -6.90 28.82
C ASP A 13 -16.11 -7.98 28.39
N HIS A 14 -15.13 -7.62 27.56
CA HIS A 14 -14.25 -8.59 26.90
C HIS A 14 -12.74 -8.29 27.02
N SER A 15 -12.34 -7.16 27.60
CA SER A 15 -10.93 -6.74 27.67
C SER A 15 -10.00 -7.77 28.31
N GLU A 16 -10.37 -8.35 29.46
CA GLU A 16 -9.55 -9.33 30.17
C GLU A 16 -9.34 -10.61 29.33
N ALA A 17 -10.43 -11.18 28.81
CA ALA A 17 -10.36 -12.37 27.95
C ALA A 17 -9.62 -12.11 26.63
N ALA A 18 -9.82 -10.93 26.02
CA ALA A 18 -9.10 -10.54 24.82
C ALA A 18 -7.60 -10.39 25.10
N LEU A 19 -7.23 -9.82 26.26
CA LEU A 19 -5.84 -9.68 26.67
C LEU A 19 -5.17 -11.04 26.89
N ASP A 20 -5.82 -11.97 27.58
CA ASP A 20 -5.28 -13.31 27.81
C ASP A 20 -5.02 -14.04 26.49
N VAL A 21 -6.00 -14.02 25.58
CA VAL A 21 -5.87 -14.61 24.24
C VAL A 21 -4.74 -13.93 23.45
N TYR A 22 -4.61 -12.61 23.54
CA TYR A 22 -3.54 -11.86 22.88
C TYR A 22 -2.15 -12.27 23.39
N LEU A 23 -1.97 -12.32 24.71
CA LEU A 23 -0.68 -12.65 25.32
C LEU A 23 -0.28 -14.11 25.07
N GLU A 24 -1.25 -15.03 25.12
CA GLU A 24 -1.03 -16.42 24.73
C GLU A 24 -0.63 -16.51 23.25
N TRP A 25 -1.36 -15.84 22.37
CA TRP A 25 -1.07 -15.79 20.94
C TRP A 25 0.34 -15.21 20.67
N LEU A 26 0.71 -14.10 21.31
CA LEU A 26 2.05 -13.50 21.21
C LEU A 26 3.15 -14.48 21.67
N SER A 27 2.95 -15.15 22.80
CA SER A 27 3.94 -16.08 23.37
C SER A 27 4.20 -17.33 22.52
N THR A 28 3.21 -17.72 21.71
CA THR A 28 3.27 -18.91 20.85
C THR A 28 3.83 -18.62 19.45
N ARG A 29 4.18 -17.37 19.13
CA ARG A 29 4.80 -17.02 17.84
C ARG A 29 6.13 -17.76 17.66
N ARG A 30 6.36 -18.28 16.46
CA ARG A 30 7.54 -19.09 16.11
C ARG A 30 8.56 -18.29 15.32
N PHE A 31 8.13 -17.20 14.70
CA PHE A 31 8.91 -16.32 13.83
C PHE A 31 8.95 -14.88 14.36
N GLU A 32 10.05 -14.18 14.09
CA GLU A 32 10.24 -12.77 14.40
C GLU A 32 9.18 -11.90 13.70
N SER A 33 8.85 -12.20 12.43
CA SER A 33 7.81 -11.48 11.66
C SER A 33 6.40 -11.67 12.23
N GLU A 34 6.12 -12.81 12.85
CA GLU A 34 4.83 -13.04 13.52
C GLU A 34 4.75 -12.24 14.83
N VAL A 35 5.84 -12.13 15.59
CA VAL A 35 5.91 -11.25 16.77
C VAL A 35 5.67 -9.80 16.34
N VAL A 36 6.33 -9.36 15.27
CA VAL A 36 6.13 -8.03 14.70
C VAL A 36 4.66 -7.82 14.29
N SER A 37 4.04 -8.81 13.64
CA SER A 37 2.62 -8.81 13.29
C SER A 37 1.71 -8.69 14.52
N ALA A 38 2.04 -9.38 15.61
CA ALA A 38 1.30 -9.29 16.85
C ALA A 38 1.45 -7.94 17.55
N LEU A 39 2.64 -7.34 17.52
CA LEU A 39 2.88 -5.99 18.05
C LEU A 39 2.21 -4.91 17.19
N ALA A 40 2.10 -5.12 15.87
CA ALA A 40 1.39 -4.19 14.99
C ALA A 40 -0.10 -4.04 15.32
N VAL A 41 -0.73 -5.04 15.95
CA VAL A 41 -2.11 -4.93 16.48
C VAL A 41 -2.23 -3.81 17.51
N LEU A 42 -1.19 -3.62 18.33
CA LEU A 42 -1.18 -2.58 19.37
C LEU A 42 -1.10 -1.16 18.79
N LEU A 43 -0.63 -0.99 17.55
CA LEU A 43 -0.71 0.31 16.86
C LEU A 43 -2.15 0.76 16.62
N CYS A 44 -3.10 -0.17 16.66
CA CYS A 44 -4.54 0.04 16.45
C CYS A 44 -5.35 0.10 17.75
N THR A 45 -4.69 0.07 18.92
CA THR A 45 -5.35 0.00 20.22
C THR A 45 -5.31 1.36 20.90
N ASP A 46 -6.42 1.78 21.50
CA ASP A 46 -6.50 3.03 22.25
C ASP A 46 -5.53 3.03 23.43
N GLU A 47 -4.82 4.14 23.65
CA GLU A 47 -3.80 4.27 24.69
C GLU A 47 -4.33 3.93 26.10
N SER A 48 -5.60 4.24 26.38
CA SER A 48 -6.25 3.93 27.65
C SER A 48 -6.51 2.44 27.89
N SER A 49 -6.48 1.63 26.83
CA SER A 49 -6.79 0.19 26.84
C SER A 49 -5.56 -0.66 26.48
N MET A 50 -4.40 -0.02 26.37
CA MET A 50 -3.14 -0.67 26.08
C MET A 50 -2.68 -1.55 27.26
N PRO A 51 -2.29 -2.82 27.03
CA PRO A 51 -1.62 -3.61 28.06
C PRO A 51 -0.31 -2.95 28.50
N SER A 52 0.16 -3.22 29.72
CA SER A 52 1.45 -2.69 30.17
C SER A 52 2.60 -3.23 29.32
N PHE A 53 3.62 -2.39 29.11
CA PHE A 53 4.84 -2.77 28.40
C PHE A 53 5.45 -4.07 28.94
N GLU A 54 5.56 -4.21 30.26
CA GLU A 54 6.22 -5.34 30.92
C GLU A 54 5.51 -6.67 30.59
N LEU A 55 4.17 -6.69 30.65
CA LEU A 55 3.37 -7.87 30.28
C LEU A 55 3.60 -8.29 28.81
N VAL A 56 3.69 -7.33 27.89
CA VAL A 56 3.90 -7.63 26.46
C VAL A 56 5.34 -8.06 26.21
N ALA A 57 6.32 -7.34 26.76
CA ALA A 57 7.73 -7.62 26.58
C ALA A 57 8.12 -9.02 27.11
N ASP A 58 7.55 -9.44 28.24
CA ASP A 58 7.78 -10.76 28.84
C ASP A 58 7.19 -11.92 28.02
N ARG A 59 6.37 -11.64 27.00
CA ARG A 59 5.76 -12.65 26.11
C ARG A 59 6.41 -12.73 24.75
N ILE A 60 7.43 -11.93 24.48
CA ILE A 60 8.17 -11.98 23.21
C ILE A 60 9.12 -13.18 23.22
N SER A 61 8.82 -14.18 22.39
CA SER A 61 9.62 -15.42 22.24
C SER A 61 10.67 -15.33 21.13
N ARG A 62 10.49 -14.39 20.19
CA ARG A 62 11.32 -14.19 18.99
C ARG A 62 11.64 -12.70 18.84
N PRO A 63 12.66 -12.20 19.54
CA PRO A 63 13.01 -10.78 19.50
C PRO A 63 13.59 -10.41 18.13
N SER A 64 13.32 -9.18 17.70
CA SER A 64 13.91 -8.61 16.49
C SER A 64 14.06 -7.11 16.65
N ILE A 65 14.96 -6.51 15.87
CA ILE A 65 15.12 -5.05 15.82
C ILE A 65 13.79 -4.36 15.47
N LEU A 66 12.97 -4.97 14.61
CA LEU A 66 11.66 -4.44 14.23
C LEU A 66 10.63 -4.53 15.35
N ALA A 67 10.69 -5.57 16.18
CA ALA A 67 9.88 -5.66 17.39
C ALA A 67 10.22 -4.52 18.36
N ASP A 68 11.50 -4.21 18.57
CA ASP A 68 11.94 -3.09 19.40
C ASP A 68 11.52 -1.72 18.84
N ILE A 69 11.51 -1.55 17.51
CA ILE A 69 10.96 -0.34 16.86
C ILE A 69 9.47 -0.20 17.18
N LEU A 70 8.70 -1.28 17.03
CA LEU A 70 7.27 -1.27 17.32
C LEU A 70 6.96 -1.05 18.81
N LEU A 71 7.73 -1.64 19.72
CA LEU A 71 7.55 -1.39 21.15
C LEU A 71 7.78 0.08 21.50
N GLN A 72 8.81 0.71 20.92
CA GLN A 72 9.04 2.14 21.13
C GLN A 72 7.94 3.01 20.49
N ALA A 73 7.41 2.60 19.35
CA ALA A 73 6.28 3.27 18.70
C ALA A 73 5.02 3.28 19.58
N VAL A 74 4.77 2.17 20.26
CA VAL A 74 3.57 1.93 21.07
C VAL A 74 3.73 2.49 22.48
N TYR A 75 4.87 2.27 23.13
CA TYR A 75 5.08 2.55 24.55
C TYR A 75 6.02 3.73 24.84
N GLY A 76 6.62 4.31 23.80
CA GLY A 76 7.53 5.45 23.90
C GLY A 76 9.02 5.06 23.87
N LYS A 77 9.85 6.08 23.69
CA LYS A 77 11.31 5.94 23.51
C LYS A 77 11.96 5.16 24.66
N GLY A 78 12.84 4.22 24.31
CA GLY A 78 13.57 3.40 25.27
C GLY A 78 12.82 2.17 25.79
N LYS A 79 11.54 2.00 25.43
CA LYS A 79 10.78 0.77 25.68
C LYS A 79 11.14 -0.27 24.63
N VAL A 80 12.18 -1.05 24.92
CA VAL A 80 12.71 -2.11 24.05
C VAL A 80 12.76 -3.43 24.81
N HIS A 81 12.54 -4.54 24.11
CA HIS A 81 12.79 -5.87 24.66
C HIS A 81 14.28 -6.21 24.59
N GLY A 82 14.97 -5.80 23.52
CA GLY A 82 16.38 -6.08 23.30
C GLY A 82 16.63 -7.50 22.80
N GLN A 83 17.82 -8.04 23.08
CA GLN A 83 18.27 -9.42 22.77
C GLN A 83 18.29 -9.83 21.28
N TRP A 84 17.74 -9.01 20.38
CA TRP A 84 17.67 -9.29 18.96
C TRP A 84 19.04 -9.38 18.28
N GLU A 85 20.06 -8.70 18.80
CA GLU A 85 21.43 -8.76 18.24
C GLU A 85 22.00 -10.18 18.29
N THR A 86 21.51 -11.02 19.21
CA THR A 86 21.90 -12.44 19.33
C THR A 86 20.88 -13.40 18.69
N ALA A 87 19.77 -12.87 18.16
CA ALA A 87 18.70 -13.65 17.55
C ALA A 87 19.01 -13.98 16.09
N HIS A 88 20.13 -14.66 15.85
CA HIS A 88 20.55 -15.14 14.53
C HIS A 88 21.33 -16.47 14.66
N SER A 89 21.64 -17.12 13.54
CA SER A 89 22.21 -18.47 13.52
C SER A 89 23.74 -18.49 13.40
N GLY A 90 24.39 -17.37 13.70
CA GLY A 90 25.80 -17.10 13.39
C GLY A 90 26.06 -16.82 11.91
N GLU A 91 27.32 -16.55 11.56
CA GLU A 91 27.73 -16.34 10.17
C GLU A 91 27.58 -17.63 9.34
N SER A 92 27.13 -17.49 8.09
CA SER A 92 26.99 -18.60 7.17
C SER A 92 28.34 -19.28 6.92
N PRO A 93 28.45 -20.61 7.07
CA PRO A 93 29.70 -21.32 6.81
C PRO A 93 30.20 -21.09 5.39
N SER A 94 31.52 -21.08 5.18
CA SER A 94 32.11 -20.93 3.85
C SER A 94 31.63 -22.00 2.87
N SER A 95 31.36 -23.21 3.35
CA SER A 95 30.82 -24.34 2.59
C SER A 95 29.30 -24.33 2.39
N PHE A 96 28.55 -23.41 3.00
CA PHE A 96 27.10 -23.34 2.81
C PHE A 96 26.76 -22.94 1.38
N GLU A 97 25.85 -23.70 0.77
CA GLU A 97 25.25 -23.40 -0.53
C GLU A 97 23.75 -23.19 -0.35
N ALA A 98 23.23 -22.09 -0.90
CA ALA A 98 21.81 -21.78 -0.82
C ALA A 98 20.98 -22.84 -1.55
N GLU A 99 19.91 -23.31 -0.91
CA GLU A 99 18.98 -24.24 -1.54
C GLU A 99 18.33 -23.60 -2.77
N LYS A 100 18.17 -24.39 -3.84
CA LYS A 100 17.50 -23.95 -5.08
C LYS A 100 16.09 -23.39 -4.80
N PHE A 101 15.36 -24.02 -3.88
CA PHE A 101 14.01 -23.55 -3.49
C PHE A 101 14.03 -22.09 -3.02
N PHE A 102 14.99 -21.73 -2.16
CA PHE A 102 15.12 -20.36 -1.65
C PHE A 102 15.28 -19.36 -2.79
N ALA A 103 16.20 -19.67 -3.72
CA ALA A 103 16.53 -18.80 -4.83
C ALA A 103 15.35 -18.59 -5.80
N ASP A 104 14.64 -19.68 -6.10
CA ASP A 104 13.55 -19.72 -7.09
C ASP A 104 12.26 -19.07 -6.58
N HIS A 105 11.98 -19.10 -5.27
CA HIS A 105 10.66 -18.74 -4.72
C HIS A 105 10.64 -17.48 -3.84
N LYS A 106 11.78 -16.83 -3.56
CA LYS A 106 11.81 -15.64 -2.68
C LYS A 106 10.85 -14.54 -3.11
N SER A 107 10.76 -14.25 -4.41
CA SER A 107 9.85 -13.23 -4.98
C SER A 107 8.39 -13.66 -5.01
N SER A 108 8.10 -14.96 -4.85
CA SER A 108 6.73 -15.48 -4.71
C SER A 108 6.15 -15.24 -3.31
N HIS A 109 7.00 -15.03 -2.31
CA HIS A 109 6.58 -14.94 -0.90
C HIS A 109 6.84 -13.59 -0.27
N VAL A 110 7.86 -12.86 -0.71
CA VAL A 110 8.14 -11.51 -0.22
C VAL A 110 8.35 -10.54 -1.39
N PRO A 111 8.04 -9.25 -1.21
CA PRO A 111 8.25 -8.27 -2.26
C PRO A 111 9.74 -8.22 -2.70
N PRO A 112 10.03 -8.03 -4.00
CA PRO A 112 11.40 -7.98 -4.52
C PRO A 112 12.31 -6.97 -3.82
N ILE A 113 11.74 -5.90 -3.23
CA ILE A 113 12.49 -4.89 -2.49
C ILE A 113 13.39 -5.48 -1.40
N LEU A 114 12.96 -6.54 -0.69
CA LEU A 114 13.82 -7.20 0.31
C LEU A 114 15.09 -7.78 -0.33
N SER A 115 14.93 -8.40 -1.49
CA SER A 115 16.08 -8.97 -2.23
C SER A 115 16.99 -7.86 -2.75
N HIS A 116 16.41 -6.79 -3.29
CA HIS A 116 17.18 -5.63 -3.77
C HIS A 116 17.97 -5.00 -2.62
N LYS A 117 17.36 -4.75 -1.46
CA LYS A 117 18.04 -4.14 -0.30
C LYS A 117 19.20 -4.97 0.24
N ILE A 118 19.06 -6.29 0.27
CA ILE A 118 20.16 -7.18 0.69
C ILE A 118 21.25 -7.24 -0.39
N ALA A 119 20.90 -7.21 -1.67
CA ALA A 119 21.88 -7.14 -2.76
C ALA A 119 22.65 -5.80 -2.77
N ASP A 120 21.96 -4.68 -2.54
CA ASP A 120 22.57 -3.36 -2.41
C ASP A 120 23.57 -3.35 -1.25
N LEU A 121 23.21 -3.93 -0.10
CA LEU A 121 24.12 -4.10 1.04
C LEU A 121 25.36 -4.94 0.70
N GLU A 122 25.19 -6.04 -0.03
CA GLU A 122 26.30 -6.88 -0.48
C GLU A 122 27.26 -6.09 -1.38
N ILE A 123 26.72 -5.32 -2.32
CA ILE A 123 27.51 -4.46 -3.22
C ILE A 123 28.24 -3.36 -2.44
N GLU A 124 27.54 -2.68 -1.53
CA GLU A 124 28.08 -1.56 -0.74
C GLU A 124 29.20 -1.99 0.21
N THR A 125 29.09 -3.18 0.79
CA THR A 125 29.99 -3.63 1.88
C THR A 125 30.99 -4.71 1.45
N GLY A 126 30.73 -5.42 0.36
CA GLY A 126 31.47 -6.61 -0.04
C GLY A 126 31.22 -7.86 0.83
N LEU A 127 30.24 -7.81 1.74
CA LEU A 127 29.91 -8.92 2.65
C LEU A 127 28.81 -9.81 2.07
N PRO A 128 28.79 -11.12 2.40
CA PRO A 128 27.94 -12.12 1.72
C PRO A 128 26.49 -12.12 2.23
N PHE A 129 25.81 -11.00 2.08
CA PHE A 129 24.47 -10.71 2.60
C PHE A 129 23.38 -11.63 2.03
N MET A 130 23.38 -11.91 0.72
CA MET A 130 22.46 -12.88 0.09
C MET A 130 22.68 -14.30 0.64
N LYS A 131 23.94 -14.71 0.81
CA LYS A 131 24.28 -16.03 1.34
C LYS A 131 23.83 -16.16 2.80
N GLN A 132 24.04 -15.12 3.61
CA GLN A 132 23.57 -15.09 4.99
C GLN A 132 22.04 -15.16 5.07
N TRP A 133 21.33 -14.46 4.20
CA TRP A 133 19.86 -14.51 4.17
C TRP A 133 19.34 -15.91 3.84
N ALA A 134 19.93 -16.57 2.84
CA ALA A 134 19.63 -17.95 2.51
C ALA A 134 19.94 -18.92 3.67
N TYR A 135 21.04 -18.68 4.39
CA TYR A 135 21.41 -19.47 5.56
C TYR A 135 20.41 -19.32 6.71
N GLU A 136 20.04 -18.09 7.09
CA GLU A 136 19.03 -17.87 8.12
C GLU A 136 17.67 -18.47 7.75
N TRP A 137 17.29 -18.39 6.47
CA TRP A 137 16.08 -19.04 5.96
C TRP A 137 16.16 -20.56 6.15
N HIS A 138 17.27 -21.18 5.77
CA HIS A 138 17.48 -22.62 5.92
C HIS A 138 17.40 -23.05 7.39
N ARG A 139 18.06 -22.31 8.29
CA ARG A 139 18.04 -22.58 9.73
C ARG A 139 16.65 -22.43 10.34
N LEU A 140 15.86 -21.45 9.89
CA LEU A 140 14.46 -21.31 10.29
C LEU A 140 13.60 -22.46 9.78
N MET A 141 13.82 -22.92 8.54
CA MET A 141 13.10 -24.08 7.99
C MET A 141 13.36 -25.33 8.83
N GLU A 142 14.63 -25.63 9.16
CA GLU A 142 14.99 -26.77 10.03
C GLU A 142 14.39 -26.65 11.43
N ALA A 143 14.47 -25.46 12.04
CA ALA A 143 14.01 -25.23 13.41
C ALA A 143 12.49 -25.26 13.54
N THR A 144 11.75 -25.00 12.46
CA THR A 144 10.30 -24.84 12.52
C THR A 144 9.50 -25.88 11.73
N ASP A 145 10.17 -26.73 10.95
CA ASP A 145 9.52 -27.67 10.03
C ASP A 145 8.44 -26.96 9.17
N SER A 146 8.81 -25.79 8.64
CA SER A 146 7.87 -24.99 7.87
C SER A 146 7.57 -25.62 6.52
N PRO A 147 6.29 -25.75 6.13
CA PRO A 147 5.93 -26.29 4.83
C PRO A 147 6.46 -25.38 3.72
N ARG A 148 7.05 -26.01 2.70
CA ARG A 148 7.37 -25.32 1.44
C ARG A 148 6.07 -25.06 0.69
N SER A 149 5.91 -23.84 0.20
CA SER A 149 4.80 -23.46 -0.67
C SER A 149 5.37 -22.81 -1.92
N GLY A 150 4.72 -23.02 -3.07
CA GLY A 150 4.97 -22.20 -4.25
C GLY A 150 3.98 -21.03 -4.30
N TYR A 151 3.78 -20.48 -5.48
CA TYR A 151 2.63 -19.63 -5.72
C TYR A 151 1.32 -20.37 -5.32
N PRO A 152 0.38 -19.71 -4.64
CA PRO A 152 -0.87 -20.26 -4.08
C PRO A 152 -1.90 -20.68 -5.13
N TYR A 153 -1.48 -21.30 -6.24
CA TYR A 153 -2.33 -21.64 -7.38
C TYR A 153 -3.52 -22.54 -7.04
N TYR A 154 -3.52 -23.24 -5.92
CA TYR A 154 -4.67 -24.02 -5.46
C TYR A 154 -5.89 -23.15 -5.11
N PHE A 155 -5.66 -21.90 -4.68
CA PHE A 155 -6.72 -20.95 -4.31
C PHE A 155 -7.22 -20.10 -5.49
N VAL A 156 -6.65 -20.30 -6.68
CA VAL A 156 -7.04 -19.58 -7.90
C VAL A 156 -7.60 -20.61 -8.86
N ASP A 157 -8.76 -20.32 -9.46
CA ASP A 157 -9.34 -21.19 -10.48
C ASP A 157 -8.30 -21.46 -11.59
N SER A 158 -8.23 -22.70 -12.05
CA SER A 158 -7.21 -23.12 -13.01
C SER A 158 -7.29 -22.37 -14.34
N ILE A 159 -8.50 -21.96 -14.74
CA ILE A 159 -8.78 -21.16 -15.94
C ILE A 159 -8.26 -19.75 -15.71
N LEU A 160 -8.69 -19.08 -14.63
CA LEU A 160 -8.23 -17.72 -14.30
C LEU A 160 -6.70 -17.63 -14.23
N ARG A 161 -6.04 -18.63 -13.63
CA ARG A 161 -4.58 -18.70 -13.58
C ARG A 161 -3.97 -18.80 -14.98
N GLN A 162 -4.49 -19.69 -15.83
CA GLN A 162 -4.02 -19.80 -17.22
C GLN A 162 -4.22 -18.49 -17.99
N SER A 163 -5.23 -17.72 -17.60
CA SER A 163 -5.52 -16.44 -18.22
C SER A 163 -4.68 -15.26 -17.69
N GLY A 164 -3.70 -15.52 -16.82
CA GLY A 164 -2.80 -14.50 -16.28
C GLY A 164 -3.32 -13.77 -15.04
N VAL A 165 -4.37 -14.29 -14.40
CA VAL A 165 -4.84 -13.77 -13.10
C VAL A 165 -3.89 -14.21 -11.99
N HIS A 166 -3.51 -13.25 -11.16
CA HIS A 166 -2.65 -13.44 -10.00
C HIS A 166 -3.43 -13.18 -8.72
N GLY A 167 -2.83 -13.48 -7.58
CA GLY A 167 -3.39 -13.05 -6.31
C GLY A 167 -2.36 -12.87 -5.21
N GLN A 168 -2.69 -12.04 -4.24
CA GLN A 168 -1.85 -11.78 -3.08
C GLN A 168 -2.27 -12.66 -1.91
N PHE A 169 -1.35 -13.45 -1.37
CA PHE A 169 -1.62 -14.32 -0.23
C PHE A 169 -0.46 -14.29 0.75
N SER A 170 -0.79 -14.15 2.04
CA SER A 170 0.19 -14.32 3.11
C SER A 170 0.30 -15.81 3.47
N GLN A 171 1.39 -16.44 3.06
CA GLN A 171 1.68 -17.84 3.34
C GLN A 171 2.70 -17.98 4.47
N ARG A 172 2.82 -19.17 5.05
CA ARG A 172 3.84 -19.46 6.07
C ARG A 172 5.26 -19.10 5.61
N GLN A 173 5.59 -19.31 4.34
CA GLN A 173 6.90 -18.94 3.79
C GLN A 173 7.16 -17.42 3.88
N CYS A 174 6.14 -16.56 3.79
CA CYS A 174 6.30 -15.12 3.98
C CYS A 174 6.98 -14.80 5.32
N ASP A 175 6.55 -15.48 6.40
CA ASP A 175 7.14 -15.30 7.73
C ASP A 175 8.57 -15.82 7.82
N VAL A 176 8.86 -16.96 7.19
CA VAL A 176 10.22 -17.54 7.17
C VAL A 176 11.20 -16.57 6.47
N TYR A 177 10.84 -16.05 5.29
CA TYR A 177 11.68 -15.13 4.53
C TYR A 177 11.89 -13.80 5.26
N ARG A 178 10.83 -13.20 5.81
CA ARG A 178 10.92 -11.94 6.56
C ARG A 178 11.72 -12.09 7.85
N SER A 179 11.52 -13.18 8.56
CA SER A 179 12.29 -13.48 9.77
C SER A 179 13.76 -13.73 9.45
N ALA A 180 14.06 -14.51 8.41
CA ALA A 180 15.43 -14.69 7.93
C ALA A 180 16.11 -13.36 7.56
N PHE A 181 15.35 -12.43 6.95
CA PHE A 181 15.84 -11.09 6.62
C PHE A 181 16.18 -10.32 7.90
N LEU A 182 15.30 -10.32 8.90
CA LEU A 182 15.56 -9.68 10.21
C LEU A 182 16.78 -10.29 10.92
N ARG A 183 16.93 -11.62 10.89
CA ARG A 183 18.10 -12.32 11.45
C ARG A 183 19.39 -12.01 10.71
N THR A 184 19.32 -11.78 9.39
CA THR A 184 20.47 -11.37 8.58
C THR A 184 20.98 -10.00 9.03
N LEU A 185 20.07 -9.05 9.28
CA LEU A 185 20.42 -7.74 9.82
C LEU A 185 21.01 -7.85 11.25
N ALA A 186 20.45 -8.74 12.10
CA ALA A 186 21.00 -9.01 13.42
C ALA A 186 22.44 -9.56 13.34
N CYS A 187 22.68 -10.55 12.48
CA CYS A 187 24.02 -11.10 12.23
C CYS A 187 25.01 -10.02 11.74
N ALA A 188 24.57 -9.14 10.84
CA ALA A 188 25.41 -8.07 10.32
C ALA A 188 25.80 -7.05 11.39
N VAL A 189 24.89 -6.75 12.33
CA VAL A 189 25.21 -5.89 13.48
C VAL A 189 26.20 -6.57 14.42
N ALA A 190 25.92 -7.84 14.77
CA ALA A 190 26.74 -8.58 15.73
C ALA A 190 28.15 -8.92 15.23
N HIS A 191 28.30 -9.24 13.95
CA HIS A 191 29.55 -9.80 13.39
C HIS A 191 30.25 -8.92 12.38
N TRP A 192 29.51 -8.06 11.67
CA TRP A 192 30.07 -7.29 10.55
C TRP A 192 30.18 -5.79 10.83
N GLY A 193 29.90 -5.36 12.06
CA GLY A 193 29.99 -3.97 12.49
C GLY A 193 28.96 -3.05 11.82
N MET A 194 27.85 -3.61 11.31
CA MET A 194 26.76 -2.80 10.78
C MET A 194 26.18 -1.91 11.90
N PRO A 195 26.04 -0.59 11.71
CA PRO A 195 25.40 0.25 12.71
C PRO A 195 23.93 -0.15 12.92
N ALA A 196 23.50 -0.25 14.18
CA ALA A 196 22.13 -0.65 14.52
C ALA A 196 21.06 0.25 13.86
N ASN A 197 21.31 1.56 13.75
CA ASN A 197 20.38 2.48 13.05
C ASN A 197 20.25 2.15 11.55
N SER A 198 21.34 1.72 10.91
CA SER A 198 21.31 1.31 9.49
C SER A 198 20.55 0.02 9.29
N ALA A 199 20.63 -0.92 10.25
CA ALA A 199 19.81 -2.12 10.29
C ALA A 199 18.34 -1.78 10.54
N ALA A 200 18.04 -0.87 11.47
CA ALA A 200 16.69 -0.44 11.82
C ALA A 200 15.93 0.10 10.61
N LEU A 201 16.55 1.01 9.85
CA LEU A 201 15.96 1.58 8.63
C LEU A 201 15.61 0.52 7.59
N ARG A 202 16.40 -0.55 7.48
CA ARG A 202 16.16 -1.65 6.53
C ARG A 202 15.13 -2.65 7.05
N ALA A 203 15.06 -2.84 8.37
CA ALA A 203 14.07 -3.69 9.00
C ALA A 203 12.63 -3.21 8.73
N LEU A 204 12.43 -1.89 8.59
CA LEU A 204 11.14 -1.27 8.27
C LEU A 204 10.48 -1.82 6.98
N GLU A 205 11.23 -2.39 6.04
CA GLU A 205 10.69 -3.04 4.83
C GLU A 205 9.86 -4.31 5.14
N SER A 206 9.98 -4.82 6.36
CA SER A 206 9.18 -5.93 6.87
C SER A 206 8.09 -5.51 7.86
N LEU A 207 7.76 -4.21 7.90
CA LEU A 207 6.67 -3.71 8.71
C LEU A 207 5.32 -4.23 8.17
N PRO A 208 4.43 -4.76 9.03
CA PRO A 208 3.09 -5.18 8.60
C PRO A 208 2.19 -4.00 8.30
N LEU A 209 2.25 -2.96 9.13
CA LEU A 209 1.27 -1.88 9.14
C LEU A 209 1.90 -0.53 9.48
N ILE A 210 1.40 0.52 8.85
CA ILE A 210 1.75 1.91 9.12
C ILE A 210 0.66 2.51 10.02
N ARG A 211 1.07 3.14 11.13
CA ARG A 211 0.16 3.89 12.02
C ARG A 211 -0.52 5.01 11.22
N GLY A 212 -1.79 5.24 11.47
CA GLY A 212 -2.62 6.12 10.65
C GLY A 212 -3.31 5.35 9.52
N LEU A 213 -2.55 4.71 8.62
CA LEU A 213 -3.16 3.89 7.55
C LEU A 213 -3.95 2.69 8.09
N ALA A 214 -3.58 2.23 9.28
CA ALA A 214 -4.39 1.29 10.06
C ALA A 214 -5.86 1.69 10.19
N ASN A 215 -6.15 2.98 10.29
CA ASN A 215 -7.49 3.53 10.53
C ASN A 215 -8.34 3.63 9.26
N LEU A 216 -7.82 3.22 8.10
CA LEU A 216 -8.54 3.22 6.85
C LEU A 216 -9.55 2.09 6.81
N ASP A 217 -10.79 2.39 7.17
CA ASP A 217 -11.91 1.51 6.84
C ASP A 217 -12.41 1.79 5.42
N PRO A 218 -12.68 0.73 4.65
CA PRO A 218 -13.50 0.85 3.47
C PRO A 218 -14.85 1.48 3.83
N VAL A 219 -15.25 2.50 3.09
CA VAL A 219 -16.61 3.05 3.13
C VAL A 219 -17.53 2.25 2.22
N ASP A 220 -18.83 2.52 2.27
CA ASP A 220 -19.77 1.99 1.28
C ASP A 220 -19.51 2.58 -0.11
N ARG A 221 -19.77 1.79 -1.16
CA ARG A 221 -19.75 2.28 -2.56
C ARG A 221 -20.62 3.54 -2.65
N PRO A 222 -20.07 4.68 -3.13
CA PRO A 222 -20.83 5.92 -3.11
C PRO A 222 -22.10 5.86 -3.98
N LEU A 223 -23.26 6.11 -3.37
CA LEU A 223 -24.57 5.99 -4.04
C LEU A 223 -24.72 6.89 -5.28
N TRP A 224 -24.01 8.02 -5.32
CA TRP A 224 -24.05 8.95 -6.46
C TRP A 224 -23.32 8.42 -7.70
N LEU A 225 -22.55 7.33 -7.61
CA LEU A 225 -22.01 6.64 -8.77
C LEU A 225 -23.14 6.03 -9.62
N SER A 226 -24.22 5.57 -8.98
CA SER A 226 -25.30 4.81 -9.63
C SER A 226 -24.71 3.67 -10.49
N ASP A 227 -25.24 3.53 -11.69
CA ASP A 227 -24.89 2.65 -12.80
C ASP A 227 -24.06 3.35 -13.89
N ILE A 228 -23.59 4.59 -13.66
CA ILE A 228 -22.80 5.35 -14.65
C ILE A 228 -21.53 4.59 -15.07
N PRO A 229 -20.74 3.96 -14.17
CA PRO A 229 -19.58 3.17 -14.57
C PRO A 229 -19.92 2.03 -15.53
N GLU A 230 -21.04 1.35 -15.28
CA GLU A 230 -21.54 0.26 -16.12
C GLU A 230 -22.01 0.78 -17.49
N GLN A 231 -22.70 1.92 -17.53
CA GLN A 231 -23.08 2.60 -18.78
C GLN A 231 -21.86 3.00 -19.64
N CYS A 232 -20.70 3.30 -19.05
CA CYS A 232 -19.47 3.57 -19.81
C CYS A 232 -19.00 2.37 -20.65
N VAL A 233 -19.43 1.15 -20.30
CA VAL A 233 -19.12 -0.08 -21.04
C VAL A 233 -20.20 -0.39 -22.08
N GLU A 234 -21.47 -0.27 -21.69
CA GLU A 234 -22.61 -0.77 -22.48
C GLU A 234 -23.24 0.26 -23.42
N SER A 235 -23.11 1.56 -23.12
CA SER A 235 -23.81 2.61 -23.88
C SER A 235 -23.24 2.78 -25.28
N ALA A 236 -24.10 2.61 -26.28
CA ALA A 236 -23.78 2.88 -27.69
C ALA A 236 -24.03 4.35 -28.08
N ASP A 237 -24.88 5.05 -27.33
CA ASP A 237 -25.44 6.36 -27.71
C ASP A 237 -24.77 7.54 -26.97
N GLU A 238 -24.24 7.32 -25.77
CA GLU A 238 -23.59 8.37 -24.97
C GLU A 238 -22.06 8.27 -25.04
N THR A 239 -21.40 9.43 -25.11
CA THR A 239 -19.92 9.47 -25.08
C THR A 239 -19.39 9.32 -23.65
N LEU A 240 -18.12 8.90 -23.50
CA LEU A 240 -17.52 8.86 -22.16
C LEU A 240 -17.50 10.25 -21.53
N GLU A 241 -17.18 11.30 -22.30
CA GLU A 241 -17.25 12.67 -21.79
C GLU A 241 -18.62 13.00 -21.17
N GLN A 242 -19.74 12.67 -21.82
CA GLN A 242 -21.08 12.96 -21.30
C GLN A 242 -21.37 12.24 -19.98
N LEU A 243 -21.04 10.95 -19.91
CA LEU A 243 -21.21 10.13 -18.71
C LEU A 243 -20.33 10.62 -17.56
N ILE A 244 -19.05 10.93 -17.84
CA ILE A 244 -18.11 11.37 -16.82
C ILE A 244 -18.42 12.79 -16.32
N ARG A 245 -18.88 13.70 -17.19
CA ARG A 245 -19.39 15.01 -16.74
C ARG A 245 -20.56 14.83 -15.76
N SER A 246 -21.48 13.93 -16.08
CA SER A 246 -22.61 13.61 -15.19
C SER A 246 -22.14 13.03 -13.86
N LEU A 247 -21.14 12.14 -13.88
CA LEU A 247 -20.49 11.57 -12.70
C LEU A 247 -19.86 12.64 -11.80
N ILE A 248 -19.09 13.56 -12.38
CA ILE A 248 -18.42 14.66 -11.64
C ILE A 248 -19.47 15.57 -10.98
N VAL A 249 -20.53 15.93 -11.70
CA VAL A 249 -21.63 16.74 -11.17
C VAL A 249 -22.32 16.02 -10.00
N ALA A 250 -22.65 14.73 -10.17
CA ALA A 250 -23.29 13.93 -9.14
C ALA A 250 -22.41 13.83 -7.87
N GLY A 251 -21.11 13.64 -8.03
CA GLY A 251 -20.18 13.50 -6.91
C GLY A 251 -19.79 14.81 -6.20
N SER A 252 -20.03 15.97 -6.83
CA SER A 252 -19.63 17.28 -6.29
C SER A 252 -20.51 17.79 -5.13
N GLY A 253 -21.73 17.27 -4.99
CA GLY A 253 -22.62 17.56 -3.87
C GLY A 253 -22.83 19.07 -3.59
N LYS A 254 -23.22 19.41 -2.35
CA LYS A 254 -23.50 20.80 -1.92
C LYS A 254 -22.38 21.44 -1.09
N LEU A 255 -21.33 20.68 -0.75
CA LEU A 255 -20.28 21.11 0.18
C LEU A 255 -19.08 21.76 -0.52
N GLY A 256 -19.16 22.01 -1.83
CA GLY A 256 -18.07 22.61 -2.61
C GLY A 256 -16.86 21.68 -2.83
N MET A 257 -17.04 20.37 -2.62
CA MET A 257 -16.02 19.34 -2.79
C MET A 257 -16.28 18.58 -4.09
N GLN A 258 -15.34 18.61 -5.02
CA GLN A 258 -15.47 17.97 -6.33
C GLN A 258 -14.61 16.71 -6.41
N PRO A 259 -15.11 15.58 -6.94
CA PRO A 259 -14.28 14.43 -7.26
C PRO A 259 -13.22 14.81 -8.28
N VAL A 260 -11.94 14.60 -7.98
CA VAL A 260 -10.79 14.94 -8.86
C VAL A 260 -9.94 13.74 -9.23
N SER A 261 -10.14 12.60 -8.57
CA SER A 261 -9.54 11.32 -8.93
C SER A 261 -10.53 10.22 -8.54
N LEU A 262 -10.80 9.30 -9.46
CA LEU A 262 -11.64 8.13 -9.23
C LEU A 262 -10.99 6.90 -9.85
N LYS A 263 -11.07 5.77 -9.15
CA LYS A 263 -10.87 4.43 -9.72
C LYS A 263 -12.05 3.57 -9.28
N ILE A 264 -12.79 3.02 -10.21
CA ILE A 264 -14.07 2.37 -9.95
C ILE A 264 -14.08 1.00 -10.63
N PRO A 265 -14.23 -0.10 -9.87
CA PRO A 265 -14.47 -1.41 -10.46
C PRO A 265 -15.80 -1.42 -11.22
N ILE A 266 -15.77 -1.98 -12.42
CA ILE A 266 -16.97 -2.29 -13.19
C ILE A 266 -17.64 -3.51 -12.55
N SER A 267 -18.97 -3.53 -12.50
CA SER A 267 -19.77 -4.68 -12.03
C SER A 267 -19.23 -6.02 -12.56
N THR A 268 -19.16 -7.03 -11.67
CA THR A 268 -18.71 -8.39 -12.02
C THR A 268 -19.58 -9.04 -13.09
N GLU A 269 -20.83 -8.61 -13.25
CA GLU A 269 -21.75 -9.13 -14.27
C GLU A 269 -21.40 -8.66 -15.68
N ILE A 270 -20.68 -7.54 -15.80
CA ILE A 270 -20.29 -6.92 -17.08
C ILE A 270 -18.81 -7.21 -17.38
N ALA A 271 -17.94 -6.95 -16.40
CA ALA A 271 -16.50 -7.17 -16.53
C ALA A 271 -15.85 -7.42 -15.16
N GLU A 272 -15.64 -8.69 -14.81
CA GLU A 272 -15.03 -9.12 -13.53
C GLU A 272 -13.69 -8.46 -13.22
N PHE A 273 -12.89 -8.13 -14.23
CA PHE A 273 -11.61 -7.45 -14.05
C PHE A 273 -11.60 -6.03 -14.63
N GLY A 274 -12.77 -5.46 -14.95
CA GLY A 274 -12.86 -4.12 -15.52
C GLY A 274 -12.76 -2.99 -14.50
N ASP A 275 -12.13 -1.87 -14.90
CA ASP A 275 -12.07 -0.65 -14.10
C ASP A 275 -12.26 0.61 -14.95
N LEU A 276 -12.88 1.62 -14.34
CA LEU A 276 -13.00 2.99 -14.85
C LEU A 276 -12.17 3.92 -13.97
N SER A 277 -11.27 4.66 -14.60
CA SER A 277 -10.47 5.70 -13.95
C SER A 277 -10.77 7.08 -14.54
N VAL A 278 -10.86 8.07 -13.66
CA VAL A 278 -11.10 9.48 -14.00
C VAL A 278 -10.11 10.32 -13.22
N MET A 279 -9.37 11.19 -13.91
CA MET A 279 -8.33 12.02 -13.30
C MET A 279 -8.46 13.47 -13.78
N ALA A 280 -8.49 14.40 -12.83
CA ALA A 280 -8.39 15.83 -13.11
C ALA A 280 -6.93 16.23 -13.36
N LEU A 281 -6.71 17.08 -14.37
CA LEU A 281 -5.42 17.60 -14.78
C LEU A 281 -5.46 19.13 -14.79
N LEU A 282 -4.40 19.77 -14.30
CA LEU A 282 -4.10 21.17 -14.62
C LEU A 282 -3.40 21.19 -15.98
N VAL A 283 -3.99 21.85 -16.97
CA VAL A 283 -3.53 21.79 -18.37
C VAL A 283 -3.31 23.18 -18.95
N SER A 284 -2.36 23.33 -19.88
CA SER A 284 -2.28 24.53 -20.69
C SER A 284 -3.47 24.60 -21.65
N SER A 285 -3.85 25.81 -22.08
CA SER A 285 -5.02 26.03 -22.94
C SER A 285 -4.93 25.35 -24.31
N ASP A 286 -3.71 25.03 -24.76
CA ASP A 286 -3.39 24.37 -26.03
C ASP A 286 -3.09 22.87 -25.86
N PHE A 287 -3.34 22.31 -24.66
CA PHE A 287 -2.96 20.95 -24.35
C PHE A 287 -3.71 19.92 -25.20
N VAL A 288 -2.96 19.02 -25.82
CA VAL A 288 -3.46 17.85 -26.53
C VAL A 288 -2.69 16.63 -26.03
N PRO A 289 -3.35 15.66 -25.37
CA PRO A 289 -2.65 14.49 -24.84
C PRO A 289 -2.17 13.57 -25.96
N ASP A 290 -1.10 12.83 -25.69
CA ASP A 290 -0.72 11.65 -26.46
C ASP A 290 -1.42 10.43 -25.86
N LEU A 291 -2.57 10.04 -26.44
CA LEU A 291 -3.38 8.92 -25.95
C LEU A 291 -2.91 7.56 -26.47
N ASP A 292 -2.15 7.55 -27.57
CA ASP A 292 -1.63 6.35 -28.23
C ASP A 292 -0.43 5.75 -27.48
N ASN A 293 0.23 6.54 -26.63
CA ASN A 293 1.28 6.05 -25.76
C ASN A 293 0.69 5.20 -24.62
N ASN A 294 0.94 3.89 -24.65
CA ASN A 294 0.38 2.93 -23.71
C ASN A 294 0.79 3.16 -22.25
N ALA A 295 1.94 3.79 -21.98
CA ALA A 295 2.31 4.17 -20.61
C ALA A 295 1.38 5.28 -20.13
N SER A 296 0.59 5.08 -19.06
CA SER A 296 -0.27 6.13 -18.47
C SER A 296 0.62 7.25 -17.90
N PRO A 297 0.95 8.29 -18.68
CA PRO A 297 2.01 9.22 -18.30
C PRO A 297 1.53 10.21 -17.23
N PHE A 298 0.23 10.23 -16.95
CA PHE A 298 -0.42 11.15 -16.03
C PHE A 298 -0.52 10.62 -14.60
N GLN A 299 -0.42 9.29 -14.39
CA GLN A 299 -0.29 8.74 -13.05
C GLN A 299 1.13 8.95 -12.55
N ARG A 300 1.30 9.89 -11.61
CA ARG A 300 2.59 10.25 -11.03
C ARG A 300 2.66 9.78 -9.59
N THR A 301 3.68 8.96 -9.29
CA THR A 301 3.94 8.49 -7.94
C THR A 301 4.85 9.47 -7.22
N MET A 302 4.51 9.83 -5.99
CA MET A 302 5.37 10.59 -5.10
C MET A 302 5.74 9.72 -3.89
N PRO A 303 7.04 9.57 -3.57
CA PRO A 303 7.44 8.89 -2.35
C PRO A 303 6.92 9.69 -1.15
N TRP A 304 6.21 9.01 -0.26
CA TRP A 304 5.76 9.56 1.01
C TRP A 304 6.71 9.06 2.10
N ILE A 305 7.73 9.87 2.36
CA ILE A 305 8.73 9.57 3.39
C ILE A 305 8.10 9.77 4.75
N LEU A 306 8.04 8.71 5.55
CA LEU A 306 7.49 8.77 6.90
C LEU A 306 8.61 9.22 7.86
N PRO A 307 8.51 10.38 8.54
CA PRO A 307 9.62 10.93 9.31
C PRO A 307 10.13 10.01 10.42
N ASP A 308 9.23 9.26 11.05
CA ASP A 308 9.54 8.26 12.08
C ASP A 308 9.57 6.81 11.53
N GLY A 309 9.33 6.65 10.22
CA GLY A 309 9.26 5.37 9.53
C GLY A 309 7.98 4.56 9.77
N ILE A 310 7.02 5.07 10.55
CA ILE A 310 5.87 4.28 11.01
C ILE A 310 4.53 5.04 11.04
N SER A 311 4.53 6.37 11.01
CA SER A 311 3.32 7.20 11.11
C SER A 311 3.01 7.88 9.78
N ALA A 312 1.85 7.58 9.20
CA ALA A 312 1.32 8.19 7.98
C ALA A 312 0.52 9.47 8.27
N GLU A 313 1.07 10.33 9.13
CA GLU A 313 0.52 11.64 9.45
C GLU A 313 1.66 12.64 9.49
N GLY A 314 1.43 13.85 8.98
CA GLY A 314 2.53 14.78 8.81
C GLY A 314 2.25 15.91 7.84
N ALA A 315 3.17 16.86 7.82
CA ALA A 315 3.15 17.91 6.81
C ALA A 315 3.26 17.27 5.41
N LEU A 316 2.45 17.76 4.47
CA LEU A 316 2.62 17.45 3.07
C LEU A 316 3.77 18.33 2.54
N GLU A 317 4.88 17.70 2.17
CA GLU A 317 6.07 18.44 1.74
C GLU A 317 5.80 19.26 0.47
N HIS A 318 6.34 20.48 0.44
CA HIS A 318 6.20 21.36 -0.71
C HIS A 318 6.96 20.80 -1.90
N GLU A 319 6.29 20.75 -3.05
CA GLU A 319 6.88 20.30 -4.31
C GLU A 319 6.49 21.23 -5.46
N GLU A 320 7.44 21.45 -6.37
CA GLU A 320 7.19 22.28 -7.56
C GLU A 320 6.39 21.50 -8.61
N ILE A 321 5.34 22.15 -9.15
CA ILE A 321 4.51 21.56 -10.23
C ILE A 321 5.34 21.15 -11.46
N SER A 322 6.47 21.84 -11.70
CA SER A 322 7.38 21.62 -12.82
C SER A 322 7.90 20.17 -12.89
N LYS A 323 8.10 19.53 -11.73
CA LYS A 323 8.58 18.15 -11.62
C LYS A 323 7.56 17.12 -12.11
N PHE A 324 6.28 17.48 -12.17
CA PHE A 324 5.19 16.58 -12.50
C PHE A 324 4.55 16.87 -13.86
N PHE A 325 5.12 17.80 -14.64
CA PHE A 325 4.61 18.05 -15.99
C PHE A 325 4.70 16.81 -16.88
N VAL A 326 3.66 16.63 -17.68
CA VAL A 326 3.54 15.70 -18.79
C VAL A 326 3.42 16.56 -20.05
N VAL A 327 4.28 16.30 -21.02
CA VAL A 327 4.25 16.98 -22.31
C VAL A 327 3.27 16.25 -23.21
N GLY A 328 2.28 16.97 -23.72
CA GLY A 328 1.36 16.44 -24.72
C GLY A 328 1.96 16.49 -26.12
N THR A 329 1.17 16.12 -27.13
CA THR A 329 1.51 16.44 -28.52
C THR A 329 1.52 17.96 -28.76
N ALA A 330 0.69 18.68 -27.98
CA ALA A 330 0.76 20.11 -27.76
C ALA A 330 0.55 20.42 -26.27
N GLY A 331 1.12 21.54 -25.82
CA GLY A 331 0.98 22.00 -24.44
C GLY A 331 1.57 21.08 -23.38
N LYS A 332 1.18 21.32 -22.13
CA LYS A 332 1.62 20.55 -20.96
C LYS A 332 0.48 20.37 -19.95
N ALA A 333 0.56 19.29 -19.18
CA ALA A 333 -0.38 18.98 -18.11
C ALA A 333 0.36 18.58 -16.84
N ALA A 334 -0.23 18.82 -15.68
CA ALA A 334 0.18 18.21 -14.42
C ALA A 334 -1.06 17.59 -13.76
N PRO A 335 -0.98 16.38 -13.21
CA PRO A 335 -2.15 15.79 -12.55
C PRO A 335 -2.54 16.59 -11.31
N VAL A 336 -3.83 16.69 -10.99
CA VAL A 336 -4.26 17.34 -9.74
C VAL A 336 -3.89 16.46 -8.54
N CYS A 337 -3.97 15.14 -8.70
CA CYS A 337 -3.60 14.17 -7.67
C CYS A 337 -2.32 13.41 -8.03
N LEU A 338 -1.53 13.11 -7.03
CA LEU A 338 -0.36 12.22 -7.08
C LEU A 338 -0.70 10.95 -6.30
N ASP A 339 -0.17 9.82 -6.75
CA ASP A 339 -0.27 8.58 -5.97
C ASP A 339 0.87 8.56 -4.95
N LEU A 340 0.52 8.71 -3.68
CA LEU A 340 1.50 8.70 -2.59
C LEU A 340 1.88 7.26 -2.26
N TRP A 341 3.18 6.99 -2.26
CA TRP A 341 3.74 5.69 -1.91
C TRP A 341 4.48 5.76 -0.57
N PRO A 342 3.92 5.25 0.53
CA PRO A 342 4.59 5.28 1.81
C PRO A 342 5.88 4.45 1.80
N LEU A 343 6.94 5.01 2.36
CA LEU A 343 8.24 4.36 2.52
C LEU A 343 8.63 4.40 4.01
N PRO A 344 8.52 3.25 4.72
CA PRO A 344 8.07 1.92 4.28
C PRO A 344 6.56 1.85 3.99
N SER A 345 6.11 0.85 3.21
CA SER A 345 4.70 0.75 2.81
C SER A 345 3.80 -0.02 3.78
N GLY A 346 4.32 -1.01 4.49
CA GLY A 346 3.48 -1.88 5.34
C GLY A 346 2.77 -2.96 4.52
N PHE A 347 3.15 -4.23 4.68
CA PHE A 347 2.71 -5.27 3.73
C PHE A 347 1.24 -5.75 3.89
N TRP A 348 0.53 -5.34 4.94
CA TRP A 348 -0.91 -5.66 5.13
C TRP A 348 -1.86 -4.78 4.31
N LEU A 349 -1.36 -3.70 3.70
CA LEU A 349 -2.18 -2.76 2.91
C LEU A 349 -1.75 -2.74 1.45
N ASN A 350 -1.11 -3.81 0.97
CA ASN A 350 -0.58 -3.89 -0.39
C ASN A 350 -1.66 -3.67 -1.45
N GLU A 351 -2.88 -4.13 -1.21
CA GLU A 351 -4.05 -3.88 -2.08
C GLU A 351 -4.35 -2.38 -2.23
N TYR A 352 -4.15 -1.58 -1.18
CA TYR A 352 -4.40 -0.13 -1.20
C TYR A 352 -3.29 0.58 -1.97
N PHE A 353 -2.06 0.07 -1.90
CA PHE A 353 -0.95 0.58 -2.70
C PHE A 353 -1.02 0.15 -4.17
N GLN A 354 -1.59 -1.03 -4.46
CA GLN A 354 -1.85 -1.47 -5.84
C GLN A 354 -2.86 -0.55 -6.54
N ILE A 355 -3.96 -0.20 -5.87
CA ILE A 355 -4.92 0.76 -6.44
C ILE A 355 -4.39 2.21 -6.41
N GLY A 356 -3.52 2.53 -5.45
CA GLY A 356 -2.88 3.84 -5.31
C GLY A 356 -3.64 4.77 -4.37
N ILE A 357 -2.90 5.44 -3.49
CA ILE A 357 -3.40 6.47 -2.59
C ILE A 357 -3.31 7.83 -3.30
N SER A 358 -4.34 8.14 -4.08
CA SER A 358 -4.37 9.36 -4.90
C SER A 358 -4.75 10.58 -4.07
N LEU A 359 -3.80 11.46 -3.78
CA LEU A 359 -4.03 12.67 -2.99
C LEU A 359 -3.64 13.92 -3.79
N PRO A 360 -4.33 15.07 -3.61
CA PRO A 360 -3.95 16.28 -4.32
C PRO A 360 -2.46 16.64 -4.10
N GLY A 361 -1.77 16.95 -5.19
CA GLY A 361 -0.35 17.29 -5.13
C GLY A 361 -0.10 18.55 -4.29
N PRO A 362 1.07 18.69 -3.65
CA PRO A 362 1.38 19.86 -2.81
C PRO A 362 1.19 21.20 -3.54
N TYR A 363 1.56 21.23 -4.83
CA TYR A 363 1.40 22.38 -5.71
C TYR A 363 -0.07 22.76 -6.02
N VAL A 364 -1.06 22.05 -5.51
CA VAL A 364 -2.46 22.47 -5.58
C VAL A 364 -2.76 23.51 -4.50
N PHE A 365 -2.08 23.45 -3.36
CA PHE A 365 -2.37 24.29 -2.19
C PHE A 365 -1.46 25.52 -2.12
N SER A 366 -1.98 26.63 -1.60
CA SER A 366 -1.23 27.90 -1.47
C SER A 366 -0.58 28.12 -0.11
N GLY A 367 -0.90 27.31 0.89
CA GLY A 367 -0.32 27.36 2.23
C GLY A 367 0.05 25.96 2.72
N ASP A 368 0.51 25.90 3.97
CA ASP A 368 0.88 24.65 4.60
C ASP A 368 -0.33 23.72 4.74
N THR A 369 -0.08 22.45 4.45
CA THR A 369 -1.08 21.39 4.54
C THR A 369 -0.54 20.19 5.29
N HIS A 370 -1.45 19.45 5.90
CA HIS A 370 -1.15 18.30 6.73
C HIS A 370 -2.01 17.11 6.30
N ILE A 371 -1.41 15.93 6.20
CA ILE A 371 -2.10 14.67 5.99
C ILE A 371 -2.54 14.12 7.33
N SER A 372 -3.83 13.81 7.46
CA SER A 372 -4.42 13.16 8.64
C SER A 372 -5.15 11.90 8.21
N CYS A 373 -4.82 10.77 8.83
CA CYS A 373 -5.52 9.51 8.60
C CYS A 373 -6.66 9.36 9.61
N LYS A 374 -7.90 9.32 9.13
CA LYS A 374 -9.10 9.21 9.96
C LYS A 374 -9.89 7.96 9.63
N HIS A 375 -10.90 7.70 10.45
CA HIS A 375 -11.90 6.68 10.13
C HIS A 375 -12.47 6.93 8.73
N GLY A 376 -12.44 5.89 7.89
CA GLY A 376 -12.99 5.92 6.54
C GLY A 376 -12.10 6.57 5.48
N GLY A 377 -10.89 7.07 5.78
CA GLY A 377 -10.04 7.66 4.73
C GLY A 377 -8.94 8.62 5.19
N ILE A 378 -8.31 9.27 4.22
CA ILE A 378 -7.23 10.24 4.43
C ILE A 378 -7.75 11.64 4.13
N GLU A 379 -7.46 12.60 5.00
CA GLU A 379 -7.80 14.01 4.80
C GLU A 379 -6.55 14.86 4.63
N ILE A 380 -6.62 15.86 3.75
CA ILE A 380 -5.66 16.96 3.72
C ILE A 380 -6.30 18.15 4.43
N ILE A 381 -5.63 18.64 5.46
CA ILE A 381 -6.07 19.75 6.30
C ILE A 381 -5.26 20.99 5.89
N SER A 382 -5.95 22.12 5.70
CA SER A 382 -5.33 23.44 5.54
C SER A 382 -6.04 24.45 6.44
N GLY A 383 -5.28 25.19 7.25
CA GLY A 383 -5.85 26.08 8.25
C GLY A 383 -6.75 25.34 9.24
N ALA A 384 -8.04 25.68 9.29
CA ALA A 384 -9.00 25.13 10.25
C ALA A 384 -9.87 23.97 9.71
N GLY A 385 -9.70 23.54 8.45
CA GLY A 385 -10.62 22.61 7.81
C GLY A 385 -9.97 21.62 6.85
N SER A 386 -10.70 20.53 6.58
CA SER A 386 -10.37 19.61 5.49
C SER A 386 -10.60 20.30 4.15
N VAL A 387 -9.60 20.22 3.28
CA VAL A 387 -9.64 20.75 1.91
C VAL A 387 -9.65 19.64 0.87
N ALA A 388 -9.29 18.41 1.25
CA ALA A 388 -9.38 17.23 0.42
C ALA A 388 -9.64 15.98 1.26
N ASP A 389 -10.31 15.00 0.69
CA ASP A 389 -10.46 13.68 1.29
C ASP A 389 -10.33 12.56 0.25
N TRP A 390 -9.63 11.49 0.64
CA TRP A 390 -9.50 10.26 -0.12
C TRP A 390 -10.23 9.15 0.63
N ARG A 391 -11.09 8.44 -0.09
CA ARG A 391 -11.90 7.33 0.42
C ARG A 391 -11.69 6.10 -0.44
N ILE A 392 -11.81 4.93 0.16
CA ILE A 392 -11.72 3.63 -0.48
C ILE A 392 -12.95 2.80 -0.13
N TRP A 393 -13.45 1.98 -1.05
CA TRP A 393 -14.46 0.96 -0.79
C TRP A 393 -14.05 -0.36 -1.42
N HIS A 394 -14.62 -1.45 -0.93
CA HIS A 394 -14.45 -2.79 -1.49
C HIS A 394 -15.63 -3.13 -2.38
N ASP A 395 -15.38 -3.78 -3.52
CA ASP A 395 -16.42 -4.19 -4.47
C ASP A 395 -16.27 -5.69 -4.75
N HIS A 396 -16.98 -6.52 -3.99
CA HIS A 396 -16.81 -7.98 -4.01
C HIS A 396 -15.33 -8.39 -3.88
N TRP A 397 -14.63 -7.83 -2.88
CA TRP A 397 -13.18 -7.96 -2.76
C TRP A 397 -12.73 -9.42 -2.78
N THR A 398 -11.75 -9.70 -3.63
CA THR A 398 -10.99 -10.95 -3.66
C THR A 398 -9.51 -10.61 -3.73
N PRO A 399 -8.61 -11.54 -3.33
CA PRO A 399 -7.18 -11.32 -3.50
C PRO A 399 -6.73 -11.38 -4.97
N LEU A 400 -7.65 -11.64 -5.90
CA LEU A 400 -7.37 -11.88 -7.31
C LEU A 400 -7.36 -10.57 -8.11
N TYR A 401 -6.48 -10.51 -9.09
CA TYR A 401 -6.39 -9.38 -10.03
C TYR A 401 -5.81 -9.86 -11.36
N ALA A 402 -6.29 -9.28 -12.46
CA ALA A 402 -5.71 -9.51 -13.78
C ALA A 402 -4.29 -8.94 -13.85
N LYS A 403 -3.46 -9.48 -14.74
CA LYS A 403 -2.14 -8.92 -15.03
C LYS A 403 -2.25 -7.43 -15.36
N ASP A 404 -1.39 -6.62 -14.74
CA ASP A 404 -1.36 -5.15 -14.85
C ASP A 404 -2.63 -4.44 -14.33
N GLY A 405 -3.57 -5.17 -13.72
CA GLY A 405 -4.72 -4.64 -13.00
C GLY A 405 -4.48 -4.53 -11.49
N ALA A 406 -5.56 -4.24 -10.75
CA ALA A 406 -5.56 -4.16 -9.30
C ALA A 406 -6.69 -5.02 -8.71
N THR A 407 -6.62 -5.29 -7.40
CA THR A 407 -7.75 -5.88 -6.66
C THR A 407 -8.99 -5.00 -6.79
N ARG A 408 -10.18 -5.62 -6.70
CA ARG A 408 -11.48 -4.95 -6.84
C ARG A 408 -11.82 -4.04 -5.65
N CYS A 409 -11.13 -2.92 -5.60
CA CYS A 409 -11.39 -1.80 -4.71
C CYS A 409 -11.76 -0.59 -5.57
N GLY A 410 -12.57 0.32 -5.04
CA GLY A 410 -12.77 1.62 -5.65
C GLY A 410 -12.24 2.73 -4.76
N THR A 411 -11.77 3.81 -5.37
CA THR A 411 -11.27 4.99 -4.67
C THR A 411 -11.88 6.26 -5.23
N VAL A 412 -12.02 7.26 -4.36
CA VAL A 412 -12.39 8.61 -4.75
C VAL A 412 -11.59 9.62 -3.94
N THR A 413 -11.03 10.60 -4.63
CA THR A 413 -10.43 11.78 -4.05
C THR A 413 -11.33 12.96 -4.36
N LYS A 414 -11.77 13.66 -3.32
CA LYS A 414 -12.48 14.94 -3.47
C LYS A 414 -11.59 16.08 -3.03
N LEU A 415 -11.73 17.21 -3.71
CA LEU A 415 -10.96 18.43 -3.45
C LEU A 415 -11.90 19.63 -3.46
N ASN A 416 -11.66 20.57 -2.55
CA ASN A 416 -12.40 21.82 -2.48
C ASN A 416 -12.22 22.62 -3.78
N GLN A 417 -13.34 22.98 -4.43
CA GLN A 417 -13.35 23.74 -5.68
C GLN A 417 -12.60 25.07 -5.58
N HIS A 418 -12.55 25.68 -4.38
CA HIS A 418 -11.79 26.89 -4.15
C HIS A 418 -10.27 26.67 -4.30
N GLU A 419 -9.75 25.54 -3.85
CA GLU A 419 -8.33 25.19 -4.02
C GLU A 419 -8.01 24.87 -5.48
N ILE A 420 -8.93 24.22 -6.21
CA ILE A 420 -8.81 24.04 -7.67
C ILE A 420 -8.72 25.39 -8.38
N ALA A 421 -9.62 26.33 -8.05
CA ALA A 421 -9.62 27.67 -8.65
C ALA A 421 -8.35 28.46 -8.34
N LYS A 422 -7.85 28.39 -7.10
CA LYS A 422 -6.55 28.98 -6.73
C LYS A 422 -5.40 28.38 -7.51
N ALA A 423 -5.36 27.06 -7.65
CA ALA A 423 -4.31 26.36 -8.38
C ALA A 423 -4.30 26.76 -9.87
N LYS A 424 -5.48 26.79 -10.52
CA LYS A 424 -5.64 27.27 -11.90
C LYS A 424 -5.08 28.67 -12.10
N ASN A 425 -5.47 29.62 -11.23
CA ASN A 425 -5.02 31.00 -11.31
C ASN A 425 -3.51 31.14 -11.04
N ARG A 426 -2.98 30.44 -10.03
CA ARG A 426 -1.57 30.52 -9.65
C ARG A 426 -0.65 29.98 -10.76
N HIS A 427 -1.06 28.91 -11.42
CA HIS A 427 -0.25 28.24 -12.43
C HIS A 427 -0.58 28.67 -13.87
N GLU A 428 -1.57 29.57 -14.04
CA GLU A 428 -2.06 30.03 -15.34
C GLU A 428 -2.51 28.86 -16.24
N MET A 429 -3.20 27.88 -15.64
CA MET A 429 -3.67 26.64 -16.27
C MET A 429 -5.18 26.49 -16.17
N THR A 430 -5.77 25.72 -17.07
CA THR A 430 -7.18 25.32 -17.03
C THR A 430 -7.31 23.92 -16.44
N LEU A 431 -8.56 23.50 -16.18
CA LEU A 431 -8.84 22.14 -15.73
C LEU A 431 -9.21 21.30 -16.95
N GLY A 432 -8.69 20.08 -17.01
CA GLY A 432 -9.09 19.06 -17.97
C GLY A 432 -9.24 17.71 -17.28
N TRP A 433 -9.82 16.76 -17.99
CA TRP A 433 -10.17 15.45 -17.47
C TRP A 433 -9.63 14.38 -18.40
N LEU A 434 -8.92 13.42 -17.83
CA LEU A 434 -8.54 12.19 -18.52
C LEU A 434 -9.38 11.05 -17.96
N VAL A 435 -9.97 10.29 -18.87
CA VAL A 435 -10.77 9.11 -18.56
C VAL A 435 -10.12 7.90 -19.21
N GLN A 436 -10.02 6.81 -18.47
CA GLN A 436 -9.56 5.53 -18.99
C GLN A 436 -10.46 4.41 -18.48
N LEU A 437 -11.07 3.68 -19.40
CA LEU A 437 -11.81 2.45 -19.17
C LEU A 437 -10.94 1.27 -19.59
N ASN A 438 -10.69 0.35 -18.68
CA ASN A 438 -9.94 -0.88 -18.93
C ASN A 438 -10.83 -2.08 -18.74
N ILE A 439 -10.85 -2.97 -19.72
CA ILE A 439 -11.61 -4.22 -19.68
C ILE A 439 -10.66 -5.36 -20.02
N TRP A 440 -10.51 -6.31 -19.10
CA TRP A 440 -9.78 -7.55 -19.34
C TRP A 440 -10.80 -8.63 -19.66
N GLN A 441 -10.77 -9.13 -20.88
CA GLN A 441 -11.69 -10.16 -21.35
C GLN A 441 -10.93 -11.20 -22.17
N SER A 442 -11.42 -12.43 -22.13
CA SER A 442 -10.90 -13.50 -22.98
C SER A 442 -11.79 -13.68 -24.20
N LYS A 443 -11.19 -13.92 -25.38
CA LYS A 443 -11.92 -14.23 -26.61
C LYS A 443 -12.53 -15.64 -26.61
N THR A 444 -12.09 -16.50 -25.70
CA THR A 444 -12.56 -17.88 -25.54
C THR A 444 -12.59 -18.23 -24.05
N ASP A 445 -13.36 -19.25 -23.66
CA ASP A 445 -13.46 -19.67 -22.25
C ASP A 445 -12.12 -20.10 -21.61
N TYR A 446 -11.07 -20.28 -22.41
CA TYR A 446 -9.74 -20.75 -21.99
C TYR A 446 -8.57 -19.85 -22.45
N GLY A 447 -8.86 -18.67 -23.03
CA GLY A 447 -7.82 -17.77 -23.52
C GLY A 447 -7.22 -16.88 -22.43
N GLU A 448 -6.04 -16.30 -22.71
CA GLU A 448 -5.48 -15.24 -21.87
C GLU A 448 -6.41 -14.02 -21.82
N LEU A 449 -6.50 -13.38 -20.65
CA LEU A 449 -7.21 -12.11 -20.53
C LEU A 449 -6.45 -11.06 -21.33
N GLU A 450 -7.08 -10.53 -22.37
CA GLU A 450 -6.56 -9.42 -23.15
C GLU A 450 -7.12 -8.11 -22.59
N LEU A 451 -6.23 -7.15 -22.31
CA LEU A 451 -6.62 -5.81 -21.92
C LEU A 451 -7.06 -5.02 -23.15
N THR A 452 -8.30 -4.53 -23.11
CA THR A 452 -8.81 -3.48 -24.00
C THR A 452 -8.95 -2.18 -23.20
N SER A 453 -8.30 -1.12 -23.67
CA SER A 453 -8.39 0.20 -23.05
C SER A 453 -9.03 1.22 -23.99
N ARG A 454 -9.97 2.01 -23.45
CA ARG A 454 -10.52 3.20 -24.11
C ARG A 454 -10.14 4.42 -23.29
N ARG A 455 -9.57 5.44 -23.94
CA ARG A 455 -9.16 6.69 -23.30
C ARG A 455 -9.83 7.89 -23.97
N GLU A 456 -10.18 8.89 -23.17
CA GLU A 456 -10.80 10.13 -23.65
C GLU A 456 -10.29 11.30 -22.80
N PHE A 457 -10.07 12.45 -23.44
CA PHE A 457 -9.70 13.68 -22.74
C PHE A 457 -10.61 14.82 -23.17
N PHE A 458 -11.01 15.65 -22.22
CA PHE A 458 -11.80 16.84 -22.46
C PHE A 458 -11.45 17.95 -21.46
N PHE A 459 -11.62 19.20 -21.88
CA PHE A 459 -11.50 20.35 -20.98
C PHE A 459 -12.75 20.47 -20.10
N ASP A 460 -12.58 20.96 -18.87
CA ASP A 460 -13.69 21.20 -17.94
C ASP A 460 -14.74 22.17 -18.48
#